data_AF-A0A6A4LNH0-F1
#
_entry.id   AF-A0A6A4LNH0-F1
#
_cell.length_a   1.000
_cell.length_b   1.000
_cell.length_c   1.000
_cell.angle_alpha   90.00
_cell.angle_beta   90.00
_cell.angle_gamma   90.00
#
_symmetry.space_group_name_H-M   'P 1'
#
loop_
_entity.id
_entity.type
_entity.pdbx_description
1 polymer ?
#
loop_
_entity_poly.entity_id
_entity_poly.type
_entity_poly.pdbx_seq_one_letter_code
_entity_poly.pdbx_strand_id
1 'polypeptide(L)'
;MEPVASAVDKLKGFAKSTQDFANGVVSHWTGNPNRRNPIEILKRLQREAFSDLMKLRDRQDKVERILSFYKSSKGSPFQEASTHVRGEVDVLGALLFMDNDSQQNFSAIRRSGIRTGVHSRLTFETTIREKDTLVTEFVSNVTGHDDVLGSPLSLAKVLYAANISDWFSVAAIPVGAHCRDVGISTNSPHQKKALTNYSSLGPPLLNLCNGSAIGLMVRKSNIVASLAQFVSGLGMQPSSVGFTQCFSTFGQVVCQLSRSTKLSLLGIHQVPKFSSQEVRLGALAIPVGIFRRRNISEMTREASAPIIGAQTSENVPTGSIALMLESELDESTRIGGWFEMKRCNPRHLQWAVSIADTPDDEFGWGLSLGGLIQGPKSWDHFQVETFLNFNFGKRFSLQPALIYVMDGSTQFPSLMLRSNWSL
;
A
#
# COMPACT_ATOMS: atom_id res chain seq x y z
N MET A 1 40.03 25.33 19.54
CA MET A 1 40.00 26.67 20.18
C MET A 1 40.42 27.64 19.08
N GLU A 2 39.69 28.67 18.65
CA GLU A 2 38.76 29.55 19.34
C GLU A 2 37.59 30.01 18.42
N PRO A 3 36.33 29.70 18.77
CA PRO A 3 35.15 30.35 18.19
C PRO A 3 34.70 31.61 18.98
N VAL A 4 35.48 32.03 19.99
CA VAL A 4 35.10 33.10 20.93
C VAL A 4 35.41 34.50 20.37
N ALA A 5 36.42 34.64 19.50
CA ALA A 5 36.80 35.94 18.94
C ALA A 5 35.72 36.56 18.01
N SER A 6 35.02 35.72 17.23
CA SER A 6 33.99 36.16 16.27
C SER A 6 32.69 36.69 16.94
N ALA A 7 32.35 36.17 18.12
CA ALA A 7 31.18 36.61 18.87
C ALA A 7 31.41 37.95 19.58
N VAL A 8 32.64 38.19 20.07
CA VAL A 8 33.00 39.43 20.78
C VAL A 8 33.07 40.63 19.81
N ASP A 9 33.55 40.44 18.58
CA ASP A 9 33.59 41.52 17.58
C ASP A 9 32.19 41.93 17.10
N LYS A 10 31.24 40.98 17.00
CA LYS A 10 29.84 41.29 16.68
C LYS A 10 29.15 42.02 17.83
N LEU A 11 29.37 41.62 19.08
CA LEU A 11 28.84 42.31 20.26
C LEU A 11 29.42 43.72 20.42
N LYS A 12 30.70 43.92 20.08
CA LYS A 12 31.34 45.24 20.07
C LYS A 12 30.76 46.17 19.00
N GLY A 13 30.39 45.62 17.83
CA GLY A 13 29.66 46.34 16.79
C GLY A 13 28.25 46.75 17.20
N PHE A 14 27.53 45.90 17.93
CA PHE A 14 26.20 46.23 18.47
C PHE A 14 26.27 47.30 19.58
N ALA A 15 27.26 47.23 20.48
CA ALA A 15 27.45 48.24 21.52
C ALA A 15 27.75 49.62 20.92
N LYS A 16 28.57 49.68 19.85
CA LYS A 16 28.91 50.92 19.16
C LYS A 16 27.71 51.52 18.41
N SER A 17 26.94 50.68 17.72
CA SER A 17 25.69 51.08 17.03
C SER A 17 24.64 51.63 18.02
N THR A 18 24.55 51.05 19.22
CA THR A 18 23.62 51.52 20.26
C THR A 18 24.07 52.85 20.88
N GLN A 19 25.39 53.06 21.01
CA GLN A 19 25.97 54.30 21.50
C GLN A 19 25.85 55.45 20.47
N ASP A 20 26.00 55.15 19.18
CA ASP A 20 25.78 56.11 18.09
C ASP A 20 24.29 56.47 17.93
N PHE A 21 23.38 55.51 18.16
CA PHE A 21 21.93 55.76 18.22
C PHE A 21 21.55 56.62 19.43
N ALA A 22 22.09 56.33 20.61
CA ALA A 22 21.86 57.12 21.82
C ALA A 22 22.41 58.55 21.69
N ASN A 23 23.62 58.70 21.11
CA ASN A 23 24.20 60.02 20.84
C ASN A 23 23.43 60.79 19.76
N GLY A 24 22.90 60.12 18.74
CA GLY A 24 22.02 60.72 17.72
C GLY A 24 20.67 61.19 18.28
N VAL A 25 20.12 60.47 19.26
CA VAL A 25 18.86 60.85 19.94
C VAL A 25 19.08 61.98 20.95
N VAL A 26 20.22 62.00 21.65
CA VAL A 26 20.57 63.03 22.65
C VAL A 26 21.01 64.34 21.99
N SER A 27 21.75 64.29 20.87
CA SER A 27 22.13 65.50 20.11
C SER A 27 20.95 66.14 19.38
N HIS A 28 19.88 65.38 19.11
CA HIS A 28 18.64 65.96 18.60
C HIS A 28 17.86 66.76 19.66
N TRP A 29 18.19 66.60 20.95
CA TRP A 29 17.53 67.26 22.08
C TRP A 29 18.19 68.58 22.53
N THR A 30 19.44 68.85 22.14
CA THR A 30 20.19 70.07 22.54
C THR A 30 20.48 71.02 21.37
N GLY A 31 19.46 71.25 20.52
CA GLY A 31 19.48 72.28 19.48
C GLY A 31 18.28 73.23 19.64
N ASN A 32 18.58 74.52 19.85
CA ASN A 32 17.63 75.62 20.09
C ASN A 32 16.58 75.79 18.94
N PRO A 33 15.47 76.54 19.13
CA PRO A 33 14.12 76.06 18.87
C PRO A 33 13.50 76.79 17.68
N ASN A 34 13.04 76.07 16.67
CA ASN A 34 12.04 76.65 15.78
C ASN A 34 11.10 75.58 15.18
N ARG A 35 9.88 75.57 15.72
CA ARG A 35 8.61 75.11 15.12
C ARG A 35 8.57 73.71 14.51
N ARG A 36 8.47 72.67 15.33
CA ARG A 36 7.53 71.56 15.08
C ARG A 36 6.82 71.22 16.38
N ASN A 37 5.50 71.31 16.34
CA ASN A 37 4.65 71.21 17.51
C ASN A 37 4.76 69.76 18.05
N PRO A 38 5.13 69.50 19.32
CA PRO A 38 5.22 68.13 19.85
C PRO A 38 3.89 67.37 19.73
N ILE A 39 2.78 68.13 19.65
CA ILE A 39 1.43 67.64 19.35
C ILE A 39 1.35 66.99 17.96
N GLU A 40 2.08 67.47 16.96
CA GLU A 40 2.08 66.90 15.60
C GLU A 40 2.85 65.59 15.53
N ILE A 41 3.94 65.45 16.30
CA ILE A 41 4.69 64.19 16.41
C ILE A 41 3.83 63.13 17.10
N LEU A 42 3.14 63.49 18.18
CA LEU A 42 2.19 62.61 18.85
C LEU A 42 1.03 62.23 17.94
N LYS A 43 0.46 63.19 17.18
CA LYS A 43 -0.58 62.90 16.18
C LYS A 43 -0.09 62.00 15.05
N ARG A 44 1.16 62.14 14.63
CA ARG A 44 1.77 61.27 13.60
C ARG A 44 1.96 59.85 14.15
N LEU A 45 2.54 59.70 15.34
CA LEU A 45 2.72 58.40 15.99
C LEU A 45 1.37 57.71 16.25
N GLN A 46 0.36 58.46 16.66
CA GLN A 46 -0.99 57.93 16.84
C GLN A 46 -1.58 57.44 15.51
N ARG A 47 -1.44 58.20 14.42
CA ARG A 47 -1.88 57.77 13.08
C ARG A 47 -1.11 56.56 12.57
N GLU A 48 0.18 56.47 12.85
CA GLU A 48 1.05 55.37 12.44
C GLU A 48 0.69 54.08 13.20
N ALA A 49 0.49 54.18 14.51
CA ALA A 49 0.02 53.07 15.35
C ALA A 49 -1.38 52.58 14.94
N PHE A 50 -2.32 53.49 14.62
CA PHE A 50 -3.64 53.10 14.12
C PHE A 50 -3.59 52.47 12.72
N SER A 51 -2.67 52.91 11.87
CA SER A 51 -2.45 52.33 10.54
C SER A 51 -1.94 50.88 10.63
N ASP A 52 -0.98 50.63 11.53
CA ASP A 52 -0.46 49.28 11.73
C ASP A 52 -1.47 48.35 12.42
N LEU A 53 -2.29 48.88 13.33
CA LEU A 53 -3.41 48.14 13.90
C LEU A 53 -4.44 47.76 12.82
N MET A 54 -4.79 48.69 11.91
CA MET A 54 -5.67 48.39 10.77
C MET A 54 -5.08 47.34 9.83
N LYS A 55 -3.77 47.36 9.55
CA LYS A 55 -3.13 46.31 8.76
C LYS A 55 -3.17 44.94 9.45
N LEU A 56 -3.00 44.89 10.78
CA LEU A 56 -3.11 43.65 11.54
C LEU A 56 -4.56 43.14 11.55
N ARG A 57 -5.54 44.03 11.69
CA ARG A 57 -6.96 43.69 11.56
C ARG A 57 -7.31 43.16 10.18
N ASP A 58 -6.85 43.80 9.10
CA ASP A 58 -7.09 43.32 7.73
C ASP A 58 -6.44 41.95 7.47
N ARG A 59 -5.26 41.70 8.08
CA ARG A 59 -4.62 40.37 8.04
C ARG A 59 -5.41 39.34 8.84
N GLN A 60 -5.93 39.71 10.00
CA GLN A 60 -6.80 38.86 10.80
C GLN A 60 -8.10 38.55 10.05
N ASP A 61 -8.78 39.54 9.47
CA ASP A 61 -10.00 39.36 8.69
C ASP A 61 -9.76 38.47 7.46
N LYS A 62 -8.59 38.56 6.81
CA LYS A 62 -8.21 37.64 5.72
C LYS A 62 -8.01 36.21 6.22
N VAL A 63 -7.35 36.03 7.37
CA VAL A 63 -7.18 34.70 8.00
C VAL A 63 -8.53 34.13 8.42
N GLU A 64 -9.40 34.93 9.04
CA GLU A 64 -10.75 34.52 9.44
C GLU A 64 -11.61 34.19 8.22
N ARG A 65 -11.51 34.95 7.12
CA ARG A 65 -12.22 34.64 5.89
C ARG A 65 -11.75 33.31 5.28
N ILE A 66 -10.44 33.07 5.25
CA ILE A 66 -9.87 31.77 4.81
C ILE A 66 -10.38 30.65 5.73
N LEU A 67 -10.31 30.82 7.05
CA LEU A 67 -10.81 29.84 8.01
C LEU A 67 -12.32 29.63 7.91
N SER A 68 -13.10 30.66 7.56
CA SER A 68 -14.55 30.55 7.39
C SER A 68 -14.93 29.68 6.20
N PHE A 69 -14.13 29.70 5.11
CA PHE A 69 -14.32 28.77 4.00
C PHE A 69 -14.10 27.31 4.43
N TYR A 70 -13.16 27.06 5.33
CA TYR A 70 -12.96 25.73 5.95
C TYR A 70 -13.98 25.35 7.03
N LYS A 71 -14.77 26.32 7.54
CA LYS A 71 -15.68 26.12 8.69
C LYS A 71 -17.17 26.20 8.33
N SER A 72 -17.53 26.65 7.12
CA SER A 72 -18.93 26.92 6.74
C SER A 72 -19.71 25.72 6.20
N SER A 73 -19.13 24.51 6.12
CA SER A 73 -19.84 23.28 5.71
C SER A 73 -20.79 22.70 6.78
N LYS A 74 -21.20 23.51 7.77
CA LYS A 74 -21.89 23.13 9.02
C LYS A 74 -23.38 22.76 8.86
N GLY A 75 -23.79 22.19 7.73
CA GLY A 75 -25.17 21.80 7.45
C GLY A 75 -25.36 20.48 6.69
N SER A 76 -24.28 19.76 6.39
CA SER A 76 -24.34 18.45 5.73
C SER A 76 -24.26 17.33 6.79
N PRO A 77 -25.05 16.23 6.69
CA PRO A 77 -24.89 15.06 7.55
C PRO A 77 -23.52 14.37 7.39
N PHE A 78 -22.75 14.77 6.38
CA PHE A 78 -21.31 14.55 6.26
C PHE A 78 -20.59 15.79 6.80
N GLN A 79 -20.47 15.86 8.13
CA GLN A 79 -19.51 16.75 8.77
C GLN A 79 -18.13 16.33 8.25
N GLU A 80 -17.41 17.24 7.58
CA GLU A 80 -16.16 16.97 6.86
C GLU A 80 -15.13 16.28 7.76
N ALA A 81 -15.13 14.96 7.72
CA ALA A 81 -13.99 14.17 8.10
C ALA A 81 -12.89 14.44 7.10
N SER A 82 -11.71 14.83 7.58
CA SER A 82 -10.57 15.14 6.73
C SER A 82 -10.27 13.96 5.81
N THR A 83 -10.55 14.12 4.52
CA THR A 83 -10.12 13.14 3.52
C THR A 83 -8.62 13.32 3.32
N HIS A 84 -7.85 12.30 3.72
CA HIS A 84 -6.42 12.26 3.49
C HIS A 84 -6.15 11.68 2.12
N VAL A 85 -5.43 12.44 1.28
CA VAL A 85 -5.01 11.99 -0.04
C VAL A 85 -3.52 11.68 0.02
N ARG A 86 -3.17 10.48 -0.43
CA ARG A 86 -1.78 10.06 -0.56
C ARG A 86 -1.51 9.67 -2.00
N GLY A 87 -0.50 10.30 -2.60
CA GLY A 87 -0.03 9.95 -3.94
C GLY A 87 1.26 9.16 -3.85
N GLU A 88 1.37 8.10 -4.65
CA GLU A 88 2.57 7.30 -4.76
C GLU A 88 2.90 7.01 -6.23
N VAL A 89 4.18 7.09 -6.57
CA VAL A 89 4.70 6.73 -7.89
C VAL A 89 5.88 5.80 -7.68
N ASP A 90 5.80 4.63 -8.28
CA ASP A 90 6.73 3.53 -8.14
C ASP A 90 7.27 3.17 -9.51
N VAL A 91 8.58 3.30 -9.70
CA VAL A 91 9.27 3.01 -10.96
C VAL A 91 10.22 1.85 -10.73
N LEU A 92 10.08 0.79 -11.51
CA LEU A 92 10.94 -0.39 -11.44
C LEU A 92 11.54 -0.70 -12.81
N GLY A 93 12.86 -0.60 -12.91
CA GLY A 93 13.64 -1.05 -14.07
C GLY A 93 14.42 -2.32 -13.74
N ALA A 94 14.66 -3.15 -14.76
CA ALA A 94 15.50 -4.35 -14.64
C ALA A 94 16.38 -4.50 -15.88
N LEU A 95 17.65 -4.83 -15.64
CA LEU A 95 18.59 -5.30 -16.65
C LEU A 95 18.77 -6.80 -16.42
N LEU A 96 18.51 -7.60 -17.45
CA LEU A 96 18.58 -9.06 -17.41
C LEU A 96 19.79 -9.51 -18.23
N PHE A 97 20.72 -10.24 -17.61
CA PHE A 97 21.88 -10.80 -18.30
C PHE A 97 21.56 -12.23 -18.71
N MET A 98 20.98 -12.38 -19.89
CA MET A 98 20.55 -13.67 -20.43
C MET A 98 21.20 -13.91 -21.80
N ASP A 99 21.48 -15.19 -22.10
CA ASP A 99 21.83 -15.60 -23.45
C ASP A 99 20.57 -15.59 -24.32
N ASN A 100 20.66 -14.97 -25.50
CA ASN A 100 19.50 -14.74 -26.37
C ASN A 100 19.06 -16.07 -26.99
N ASP A 101 17.76 -16.19 -27.29
CA ASP A 101 17.17 -17.23 -28.16
C ASP A 101 16.42 -18.39 -27.49
N SER A 102 15.53 -18.13 -26.52
CA SER A 102 14.42 -19.07 -26.29
C SER A 102 13.16 -18.47 -25.65
N GLN A 103 12.01 -19.01 -26.03
CA GLN A 103 10.71 -18.85 -25.35
C GLN A 103 10.76 -19.29 -23.86
N GLN A 104 11.75 -20.13 -23.51
CA GLN A 104 12.00 -20.61 -22.16
C GLN A 104 12.45 -19.46 -21.24
N ASN A 105 13.28 -18.53 -21.74
CA ASN A 105 13.75 -17.36 -20.98
C ASN A 105 12.59 -16.44 -20.55
N PHE A 106 11.61 -16.19 -21.42
CA PHE A 106 10.42 -15.40 -21.07
C PHE A 106 9.57 -16.08 -20.00
N SER A 107 9.47 -17.41 -20.04
CA SER A 107 8.74 -18.15 -19.01
C SER A 107 9.43 -18.09 -17.64
N ALA A 108 10.77 -18.07 -17.61
CA ALA A 108 11.58 -17.93 -16.41
C ALA A 108 11.47 -16.51 -15.80
N ILE A 109 11.50 -15.46 -16.63
CA ILE A 109 11.27 -14.07 -16.19
C ILE A 109 9.86 -13.92 -15.59
N ARG A 110 8.84 -14.50 -16.23
CA ARG A 110 7.48 -14.45 -15.71
C ARG A 110 7.36 -15.18 -14.37
N ARG A 111 8.10 -16.27 -14.20
CA ARG A 111 8.11 -17.08 -12.96
C ARG A 111 8.88 -16.41 -11.82
N SER A 112 9.96 -15.69 -12.11
CA SER A 112 10.70 -14.89 -11.11
C SER A 112 9.90 -13.69 -10.57
N GLY A 113 8.81 -13.33 -11.23
CA GLY A 113 7.91 -12.28 -10.75
C GLY A 113 8.48 -10.87 -10.88
N ILE A 114 9.51 -10.68 -11.71
CA ILE A 114 10.06 -9.36 -12.05
C ILE A 114 9.03 -8.61 -12.91
N ARG A 115 8.50 -7.50 -12.39
CA ARG A 115 7.50 -6.66 -13.09
C ARG A 115 8.02 -5.25 -13.27
N THR A 116 8.70 -4.99 -14.38
CA THR A 116 9.18 -3.64 -14.72
C THR A 116 8.04 -2.74 -15.18
N GLY A 117 8.17 -1.43 -14.93
CA GLY A 117 7.20 -0.43 -15.35
C GLY A 117 7.08 0.75 -14.38
N VAL A 118 6.16 1.64 -14.72
CA VAL A 118 5.78 2.79 -13.89
C VAL A 118 4.38 2.56 -13.34
N HIS A 119 4.26 2.55 -12.03
CA HIS A 119 3.00 2.36 -11.32
C HIS A 119 2.68 3.60 -10.49
N SER A 120 1.56 4.25 -10.78
CA SER A 120 1.05 5.36 -9.98
C SER A 120 -0.18 4.89 -9.20
N ARG A 121 -0.25 5.28 -7.92
CA ARG A 121 -1.35 4.97 -7.02
C ARG A 121 -1.78 6.24 -6.29
N LEU A 122 -3.08 6.51 -6.31
CA LEU A 122 -3.72 7.57 -5.52
C LEU A 122 -4.67 6.91 -4.53
N THR A 123 -4.43 7.13 -3.24
CA THR A 123 -5.28 6.61 -2.17
C THR A 123 -5.99 7.76 -1.48
N PHE A 124 -7.31 7.67 -1.40
CA PHE A 124 -8.15 8.59 -0.63
C PHE A 124 -8.68 7.83 0.57
N GLU A 125 -8.35 8.32 1.76
CA GLU A 125 -8.82 7.78 3.03
C GLU A 125 -9.71 8.81 3.71
N THR A 126 -10.97 8.44 3.92
CA THR A 126 -11.96 9.28 4.60
C THR A 126 -12.38 8.58 5.88
N THR A 127 -12.25 9.24 7.02
CA THR A 127 -12.81 8.73 8.27
C THR A 127 -14.32 8.97 8.27
N ILE A 128 -15.11 7.98 8.68
CA ILE A 128 -16.57 8.09 8.74
C ILE A 128 -16.96 7.75 10.17
N ARG A 129 -17.83 8.56 10.79
CA ARG A 129 -18.34 8.30 12.16
C ARG A 129 -17.22 8.05 13.19
N GLU A 130 -16.14 8.83 13.10
CA GLU A 130 -14.93 8.81 13.95
C GLU A 130 -14.03 7.56 13.85
N LYS A 131 -14.60 6.35 13.78
CA LYS A 131 -13.83 5.08 13.81
C LYS A 131 -13.82 4.29 12.50
N ASP A 132 -14.78 4.53 11.62
CA ASP A 132 -14.87 3.79 10.36
C ASP A 132 -13.96 4.43 9.32
N THR A 133 -13.47 3.63 8.38
CA THR A 133 -12.61 4.12 7.29
C THR A 133 -13.20 3.74 5.93
N LEU A 134 -13.24 4.73 5.03
CA LEU A 134 -13.54 4.54 3.63
C LEU A 134 -12.26 4.81 2.82
N VAL A 135 -11.78 3.79 2.14
CA VAL A 135 -10.59 3.84 1.30
C VAL A 135 -10.98 3.64 -0.15
N THR A 136 -10.58 4.58 -1.01
CA THR A 136 -10.66 4.41 -2.47
C THR A 136 -9.28 4.54 -3.08
N GLU A 137 -8.89 3.55 -3.88
CA GLU A 137 -7.59 3.50 -4.55
C GLU A 137 -7.78 3.61 -6.06
N PHE A 138 -7.04 4.52 -6.69
CA PHE A 138 -6.92 4.62 -8.13
C PHE A 138 -5.51 4.24 -8.56
N VAL A 139 -5.41 3.49 -9.64
CA VAL A 139 -4.14 2.99 -10.16
C VAL A 139 -4.02 3.30 -11.65
N SER A 140 -2.81 3.69 -12.04
CA SER A 140 -2.34 3.71 -13.42
C SER A 140 -1.06 2.88 -13.50
N ASN A 141 -0.91 2.09 -14.56
CA ASN A 141 0.22 1.21 -14.80
C ASN A 141 0.70 1.31 -16.24
N VAL A 142 1.90 1.83 -16.43
CA VAL A 142 2.57 1.83 -17.73
C VAL A 142 3.55 0.66 -17.75
N THR A 143 3.15 -0.44 -18.39
CA THR A 143 4.03 -1.56 -18.73
C THR A 143 4.48 -1.39 -20.17
N GLY A 144 5.78 -1.54 -20.45
CA GLY A 144 6.45 -1.13 -21.70
C GLY A 144 6.09 -1.90 -22.99
N HIS A 145 4.84 -2.33 -23.17
CA HIS A 145 4.34 -2.91 -24.41
C HIS A 145 3.26 -2.01 -25.02
N ASP A 146 3.59 -1.35 -26.13
CA ASP A 146 2.74 -0.67 -27.13
C ASP A 146 1.68 0.38 -26.74
N ASP A 147 1.40 0.64 -25.46
CA ASP A 147 0.47 1.71 -25.09
C ASP A 147 1.16 3.09 -25.05
N VAL A 148 1.35 3.67 -26.24
CA VAL A 148 1.85 5.05 -26.48
C VAL A 148 1.02 6.11 -25.72
N LEU A 149 -0.18 5.77 -25.27
CA LEU A 149 -1.11 6.67 -24.56
C LEU A 149 -1.10 6.55 -23.03
N GLY A 150 -0.37 5.56 -22.46
CA GLY A 150 -0.43 5.25 -21.04
C GLY A 150 -1.80 4.71 -20.60
N SER A 151 -1.83 3.85 -19.58
CA SER A 151 -3.11 3.33 -19.07
C SER A 151 -3.90 4.44 -18.37
N PRO A 152 -5.21 4.60 -18.65
CA PRO A 152 -6.03 5.58 -17.95
C PRO A 152 -6.05 5.28 -16.44
N LEU A 153 -6.25 6.34 -15.64
CA LEU A 153 -6.45 6.18 -14.21
C LEU A 153 -7.72 5.36 -13.98
N SER A 154 -7.56 4.17 -13.39
CA SER A 154 -8.65 3.23 -13.15
C SER A 154 -8.93 3.10 -11.66
N LEU A 155 -10.22 2.97 -11.30
CA LEU A 155 -10.61 2.66 -9.94
C LEU A 155 -10.17 1.23 -9.64
N ALA A 156 -9.18 1.09 -8.77
CA ALA A 156 -8.58 -0.20 -8.44
C ALA A 156 -9.25 -0.83 -7.22
N LYS A 157 -9.63 -0.03 -6.21
CA LYS A 157 -10.22 -0.53 -4.96
C LYS A 157 -11.21 0.44 -4.35
N VAL A 158 -12.27 -0.11 -3.76
CA VAL A 158 -13.14 0.59 -2.81
C VAL A 158 -13.34 -0.31 -1.60
N LEU A 159 -12.99 0.17 -0.42
CA LEU A 159 -13.05 -0.56 0.85
C LEU A 159 -13.72 0.32 1.90
N TYR A 160 -14.72 -0.24 2.58
CA TYR A 160 -15.29 0.33 3.79
C TYR A 160 -15.02 -0.60 4.95
N ALA A 161 -14.32 -0.13 5.99
CA ALA A 161 -14.08 -0.87 7.21
C ALA A 161 -14.81 -0.20 8.38
N ALA A 162 -15.72 -0.95 9.00
CA ALA A 162 -16.45 -0.54 10.19
C ALA A 162 -15.81 -1.16 11.43
N ASN A 163 -15.50 -0.32 12.41
CA ASN A 163 -14.96 -0.77 13.69
C ASN A 163 -16.08 -0.74 14.74
N ILE A 164 -16.70 -1.90 14.94
CA ILE A 164 -17.88 -2.05 15.82
C ILE A 164 -17.43 -2.06 17.29
N SER A 165 -16.30 -2.70 17.60
CA SER A 165 -15.71 -2.74 18.93
C SER A 165 -14.21 -2.97 18.86
N ASP A 166 -13.49 -2.74 19.97
CA ASP A 166 -12.03 -2.94 20.05
C ASP A 166 -11.59 -4.38 19.73
N TRP A 167 -12.52 -5.33 19.73
CA TRP A 167 -12.30 -6.75 19.44
C TRP A 167 -12.98 -7.22 18.14
N PHE A 168 -13.80 -6.41 17.48
CA PHE A 168 -14.57 -6.82 16.30
C PHE A 168 -14.64 -5.72 15.23
N SER A 169 -14.21 -6.06 14.02
CA SER A 169 -14.32 -5.20 12.84
C SER A 169 -14.86 -5.96 11.64
N VAL A 170 -15.51 -5.21 10.74
CA VAL A 170 -16.12 -5.73 9.52
C VAL A 170 -15.65 -4.89 8.35
N ALA A 171 -15.35 -5.52 7.22
CA ALA A 171 -14.96 -4.86 6.00
C ALA A 171 -15.87 -5.27 4.84
N ALA A 172 -16.28 -4.30 4.03
CA ALA A 172 -16.96 -4.50 2.77
C ALA A 172 -16.13 -3.90 1.65
N ILE A 173 -15.78 -4.71 0.66
CA ILE A 173 -14.89 -4.34 -0.43
C ILE A 173 -15.63 -4.62 -1.74
N PRO A 174 -16.47 -3.69 -2.25
CA PRO A 174 -17.23 -3.93 -3.47
C PRO A 174 -16.36 -4.08 -4.72
N VAL A 175 -15.16 -3.47 -4.75
CA VAL A 175 -14.27 -3.47 -5.92
C VAL A 175 -12.82 -3.69 -5.48
N GLY A 176 -12.08 -4.55 -6.19
CA GLY A 176 -10.63 -4.70 -6.00
C GLY A 176 -10.21 -5.48 -4.77
N ALA A 177 -11.06 -6.38 -4.28
CA ALA A 177 -10.80 -7.11 -3.05
C ALA A 177 -9.69 -8.16 -3.21
N HIS A 178 -8.70 -8.08 -2.33
CA HIS A 178 -7.63 -9.06 -2.17
C HIS A 178 -7.66 -9.70 -0.78
N CYS A 179 -7.12 -10.93 -0.67
CA CYS A 179 -7.06 -11.63 0.62
C CYS A 179 -6.29 -10.85 1.70
N ARG A 180 -5.25 -10.11 1.31
CA ARG A 180 -4.49 -9.21 2.21
C ARG A 180 -5.30 -8.05 2.79
N ASP A 181 -6.42 -7.67 2.16
CA ASP A 181 -7.23 -6.53 2.63
C ASP A 181 -8.06 -6.90 3.86
N VAL A 182 -8.35 -8.19 4.05
CA VAL A 182 -9.04 -8.74 5.23
C VAL A 182 -8.05 -9.44 6.17
N GLY A 183 -6.95 -9.93 5.62
CA GLY A 183 -5.87 -10.49 6.39
C GLY A 183 -5.11 -9.44 7.20
N ILE A 184 -4.61 -9.83 8.37
CA ILE A 184 -3.64 -9.05 9.12
C ILE A 184 -2.29 -9.32 8.47
N SER A 185 -2.03 -8.62 7.38
CA SER A 185 -0.67 -8.28 7.01
C SER A 185 -0.25 -7.13 7.91
N THR A 186 1.01 -7.07 8.33
CA THR A 186 1.56 -5.95 9.07
C THR A 186 1.37 -4.67 8.26
N ASN A 187 0.27 -3.95 8.55
CA ASN A 187 -0.04 -2.63 8.02
C ASN A 187 0.95 -1.65 8.62
N SER A 188 2.18 -1.66 8.12
CA SER A 188 2.88 -0.40 8.02
C SER A 188 2.31 0.30 6.78
N PRO A 189 1.88 1.57 6.86
CA PRO A 189 1.59 2.39 5.68
C PRO A 189 2.82 2.50 4.75
N HIS A 190 3.99 2.03 5.21
CA HIS A 190 5.23 1.87 4.48
C HIS A 190 5.53 0.42 4.11
N GLN A 191 4.52 -0.43 3.86
CA GLN A 191 4.76 -1.71 3.18
C GLN A 191 5.24 -1.39 1.77
N LYS A 192 6.54 -1.10 1.67
CA LYS A 192 7.27 -0.94 0.43
C LYS A 192 6.93 -2.21 -0.33
N LYS A 193 6.32 -2.04 -1.51
CA LYS A 193 6.11 -3.13 -2.48
C LYS A 193 7.41 -3.95 -2.51
N ALA A 194 7.36 -5.22 -2.78
CA ALA A 194 8.60 -5.96 -2.91
C ALA A 194 9.19 -5.83 -4.32
N LEU A 195 10.46 -6.18 -4.51
CA LEU A 195 11.09 -6.13 -5.83
C LEU A 195 10.63 -7.31 -6.70
N THR A 196 10.25 -8.43 -6.10
CA THR A 196 9.72 -9.61 -6.77
C THR A 196 8.50 -10.16 -6.03
N ASN A 197 7.79 -11.12 -6.62
CA ASN A 197 6.66 -11.76 -5.93
C ASN A 197 7.11 -12.61 -4.71
N TYR A 198 8.41 -12.87 -4.57
CA TYR A 198 8.99 -13.67 -3.49
C TYR A 198 9.47 -12.82 -2.31
N SER A 199 9.91 -11.57 -2.55
CA SER A 199 10.26 -10.65 -1.47
C SER A 199 9.00 -10.09 -0.79
N SER A 200 9.05 -9.91 0.54
CA SER A 200 8.18 -9.18 1.50
C SER A 200 6.64 -9.04 1.31
N LEU A 201 6.03 -9.59 0.26
CA LEU A 201 4.61 -9.52 -0.08
C LEU A 201 3.79 -10.65 0.58
N GLY A 202 4.45 -11.52 1.36
CA GLY A 202 3.85 -12.71 1.95
C GLY A 202 3.53 -13.80 0.90
N PRO A 203 2.83 -14.86 1.31
CA PRO A 203 2.50 -15.96 0.40
C PRO A 203 1.58 -15.49 -0.73
N PRO A 204 1.76 -15.99 -1.98
CA PRO A 204 0.98 -15.59 -3.14
C PRO A 204 -0.54 -15.62 -2.97
N LEU A 205 -1.06 -16.50 -2.10
CA LEU A 205 -2.49 -16.52 -1.74
C LEU A 205 -3.03 -15.18 -1.22
N LEU A 206 -2.19 -14.32 -0.61
CA LEU A 206 -2.61 -13.01 -0.10
C LEU A 206 -2.97 -12.02 -1.22
N ASN A 207 -2.34 -12.18 -2.38
CA ASN A 207 -2.62 -11.39 -3.58
C ASN A 207 -3.65 -12.06 -4.50
N LEU A 208 -4.25 -13.16 -4.05
CA LEU A 208 -5.27 -13.90 -4.76
C LEU A 208 -6.65 -13.26 -4.52
N CYS A 209 -7.55 -13.52 -5.47
CA CYS A 209 -8.88 -12.91 -5.62
C CYS A 209 -8.82 -11.46 -6.14
N ASN A 210 -9.69 -11.17 -7.10
CA ASN A 210 -9.93 -9.86 -7.65
C ASN A 210 -11.43 -9.76 -7.94
N GLY A 211 -12.11 -8.85 -7.26
CA GLY A 211 -13.56 -8.72 -7.33
C GLY A 211 -14.11 -8.07 -6.07
N SER A 212 -15.23 -8.60 -5.57
CA SER A 212 -15.91 -8.09 -4.39
C SER A 212 -15.67 -9.02 -3.19
N ALA A 213 -15.63 -8.46 -1.98
CA ALA A 213 -15.52 -9.24 -0.76
C ALA A 213 -16.28 -8.64 0.42
N ILE A 214 -16.63 -9.52 1.35
CA ILE A 214 -17.06 -9.14 2.70
C ILE A 214 -16.21 -9.94 3.67
N GLY A 215 -15.62 -9.24 4.63
CA GLY A 215 -14.73 -9.79 5.63
C GLY A 215 -15.11 -9.38 7.04
N LEU A 216 -14.73 -10.21 8.00
CA LEU A 216 -14.83 -9.90 9.42
C LEU A 216 -13.53 -10.28 10.12
N MET A 217 -13.22 -9.57 11.18
CA MET A 217 -12.04 -9.79 12.00
C MET A 217 -12.44 -9.75 13.48
N VAL A 218 -11.94 -10.72 14.22
CA VAL A 218 -12.16 -10.88 15.66
C VAL A 218 -10.81 -10.96 16.35
N ARG A 219 -10.58 -10.09 17.33
CA ARG A 219 -9.38 -10.07 18.16
C ARG A 219 -9.71 -10.49 19.57
N LYS A 220 -8.98 -11.47 20.10
CA LYS A 220 -9.07 -11.89 21.50
C LYS A 220 -7.68 -12.12 22.06
N SER A 221 -7.28 -11.29 23.01
CA SER A 221 -5.96 -11.35 23.66
C SER A 221 -4.83 -11.30 22.61
N ASN A 222 -4.06 -12.38 22.48
CA ASN A 222 -2.92 -12.50 21.56
C ASN A 222 -3.29 -13.19 20.24
N ILE A 223 -4.57 -13.53 20.03
CA ILE A 223 -5.05 -14.22 18.84
C ILE A 223 -5.96 -13.28 18.06
N VAL A 224 -5.76 -13.22 16.76
CA VAL A 224 -6.70 -12.56 15.86
C VAL A 224 -7.09 -13.53 14.76
N ALA A 225 -8.39 -13.64 14.52
CA ALA A 225 -8.93 -14.44 13.45
C ALA A 225 -9.63 -13.52 12.45
N SER A 226 -9.42 -13.76 11.15
CA SER A 226 -10.16 -13.11 10.10
C SER A 226 -10.76 -14.13 9.14
N LEU A 227 -11.94 -13.81 8.62
CA LEU A 227 -12.68 -14.63 7.67
C LEU A 227 -13.26 -13.71 6.61
N ALA A 228 -13.09 -14.09 5.34
CA ALA A 228 -13.71 -13.38 4.23
C ALA A 228 -14.30 -14.30 3.18
N GLN A 229 -15.35 -13.80 2.54
CA GLN A 229 -15.91 -14.37 1.33
C GLN A 229 -15.65 -13.42 0.17
N PHE A 230 -15.07 -13.96 -0.88
CA PHE A 230 -14.75 -13.26 -2.13
C PHE A 230 -15.61 -13.79 -3.26
N VAL A 231 -15.97 -12.89 -4.17
CA VAL A 231 -16.64 -13.20 -5.43
C VAL A 231 -15.83 -12.55 -6.55
N SER A 232 -15.29 -13.39 -7.43
CA SER A 232 -14.53 -12.96 -8.62
C SER A 232 -15.33 -13.26 -9.89
N GLY A 233 -15.16 -12.45 -10.93
CA GLY A 233 -15.81 -12.64 -12.24
C GLY A 233 -17.10 -11.85 -12.47
N LEU A 234 -17.47 -10.92 -11.58
CA LEU A 234 -18.56 -9.97 -11.86
C LEU A 234 -18.16 -9.06 -13.04
N GLY A 235 -18.89 -9.12 -14.15
CA GLY A 235 -18.76 -8.19 -15.27
C GLY A 235 -17.75 -8.53 -16.36
N MET A 236 -17.10 -9.72 -16.34
CA MET A 236 -16.28 -10.17 -17.47
C MET A 236 -17.17 -10.66 -18.63
N GLN A 237 -16.95 -10.13 -19.83
CA GLN A 237 -17.53 -10.67 -21.07
C GLN A 237 -16.98 -12.10 -21.26
N PRO A 238 -17.83 -13.10 -21.60
CA PRO A 238 -17.40 -14.49 -21.69
C PRO A 238 -16.33 -14.66 -22.77
N SER A 239 -15.07 -14.81 -22.37
CA SER A 239 -14.07 -15.44 -23.23
C SER A 239 -14.29 -16.96 -23.20
N SER A 240 -13.89 -17.63 -24.28
CA SER A 240 -14.24 -18.99 -24.73
C SER A 240 -14.06 -20.17 -23.72
N VAL A 241 -13.72 -19.92 -22.45
CA VAL A 241 -13.59 -20.94 -21.40
C VAL A 241 -14.52 -20.57 -20.25
N GLY A 242 -15.60 -21.36 -20.07
CA GLY A 242 -16.85 -21.02 -19.36
C GLY A 242 -16.80 -20.79 -17.84
N PHE A 243 -15.82 -20.08 -17.29
CA PHE A 243 -15.81 -19.71 -15.88
C PHE A 243 -16.54 -18.38 -15.63
N THR A 244 -17.82 -18.46 -15.27
CA THR A 244 -18.65 -17.25 -15.08
C THR A 244 -18.45 -16.58 -13.72
N GLN A 245 -18.31 -17.33 -12.62
CA GLN A 245 -18.14 -16.76 -11.26
C GLN A 245 -17.33 -17.70 -10.36
N CYS A 246 -16.43 -17.17 -9.54
CA CYS A 246 -15.66 -17.95 -8.56
C CYS A 246 -15.93 -17.43 -7.14
N PHE A 247 -16.32 -18.33 -6.24
CA PHE A 247 -16.49 -18.03 -4.82
C PHE A 247 -15.27 -18.52 -4.07
N SER A 248 -14.65 -17.64 -3.28
CA SER A 248 -13.50 -18.02 -2.46
C SER A 248 -13.78 -17.70 -0.99
N THR A 249 -13.47 -18.65 -0.11
CA THR A 249 -13.47 -18.42 1.33
C THR A 249 -12.03 -18.35 1.81
N PHE A 250 -11.67 -17.24 2.42
CA PHE A 250 -10.37 -16.99 3.02
C PHE A 250 -10.50 -17.01 4.53
N GLY A 251 -9.57 -17.66 5.21
CA GLY A 251 -9.43 -17.62 6.65
C GLY A 251 -7.98 -17.36 7.05
N GLN A 252 -7.79 -16.56 8.08
CA GLN A 252 -6.50 -16.35 8.72
C GLN A 252 -6.65 -16.46 10.23
N VAL A 253 -5.66 -17.07 10.87
CA VAL A 253 -5.46 -17.01 12.32
C VAL A 253 -4.05 -16.52 12.59
N VAL A 254 -3.92 -15.41 13.31
CA VAL A 254 -2.65 -14.83 13.74
C VAL A 254 -2.51 -15.01 15.23
N CYS A 255 -1.43 -15.67 15.64
CA CYS A 255 -1.01 -15.81 17.02
C CYS A 255 0.20 -14.91 17.27
N GLN A 256 0.03 -13.93 18.16
CA GLN A 256 1.13 -13.12 18.66
C GLN A 256 1.86 -13.91 19.74
N LEU A 257 3.02 -14.47 19.37
CA LEU A 257 3.86 -15.28 20.26
C LEU A 257 4.60 -14.40 21.27
N SER A 258 5.09 -13.25 20.81
CA SER A 258 5.77 -12.24 21.62
C SER A 258 5.37 -10.83 21.15
N ARG A 259 5.84 -9.78 21.83
CA ARG A 259 5.56 -8.40 21.40
C ARG A 259 5.99 -8.15 19.94
N SER A 260 7.05 -8.83 19.50
CA SER A 260 7.68 -8.62 18.20
C SER A 260 7.56 -9.79 17.22
N THR A 261 7.09 -10.97 17.67
CA THR A 261 6.95 -12.18 16.83
C THR A 261 5.50 -12.56 16.61
N LYS A 262 5.11 -12.75 15.34
CA LYS A 262 3.77 -13.12 14.88
C LYS A 262 3.83 -14.39 14.04
N LEU A 263 2.97 -15.34 14.34
CA LEU A 263 2.75 -16.53 13.54
C LEU A 263 1.35 -16.47 12.92
N SER A 264 1.26 -16.59 11.60
CA SER A 264 0.00 -16.55 10.85
C SER A 264 -0.22 -17.86 10.11
N LEU A 265 -1.39 -18.46 10.30
CA LEU A 265 -1.91 -19.55 9.48
C LEU A 265 -2.97 -18.97 8.54
N LEU A 266 -2.80 -19.22 7.26
CA LEU A 266 -3.63 -18.69 6.17
C LEU A 266 -4.21 -19.85 5.36
N GLY A 267 -5.45 -19.73 4.92
CA GLY A 267 -6.07 -20.70 4.05
C GLY A 267 -7.07 -20.07 3.12
N ILE A 268 -7.05 -20.50 1.86
CA ILE A 268 -8.07 -20.13 0.87
C ILE A 268 -8.68 -21.38 0.23
N HIS A 269 -9.99 -21.36 0.10
CA HIS A 269 -10.76 -22.39 -0.59
C HIS A 269 -11.58 -21.76 -1.70
N GLN A 270 -11.33 -22.18 -2.94
CA GLN A 270 -12.00 -21.68 -4.13
C GLN A 270 -12.95 -22.73 -4.69
N VAL A 271 -14.18 -22.30 -4.93
CA VAL A 271 -15.23 -23.12 -5.54
C VAL A 271 -15.66 -22.42 -6.84
N PRO A 272 -15.24 -22.93 -8.01
CA PRO A 272 -15.74 -22.41 -9.27
C PRO A 272 -17.24 -22.73 -9.39
N LYS A 273 -18.06 -21.74 -9.75
CA LYS A 273 -19.46 -21.97 -10.13
C LYS A 273 -19.61 -21.79 -11.64
N PHE A 274 -20.02 -22.86 -12.29
CA PHE A 274 -20.57 -22.80 -13.64
C PHE A 274 -22.06 -22.46 -13.52
N SER A 275 -22.47 -21.26 -13.93
CA SER A 275 -23.90 -20.98 -14.11
C SER A 275 -24.24 -21.12 -15.59
N SER A 276 -25.14 -22.05 -15.92
CA SER A 276 -25.73 -22.18 -17.26
C SER A 276 -26.75 -21.07 -17.57
N GLN A 277 -26.96 -20.15 -16.63
CA GLN A 277 -27.96 -19.09 -16.71
C GLN A 277 -27.28 -17.75 -16.42
N GLU A 278 -27.46 -16.81 -17.36
CA GLU A 278 -26.87 -15.48 -17.38
C GLU A 278 -27.55 -14.60 -16.32
N VAL A 279 -27.11 -14.68 -15.06
CA VAL A 279 -27.61 -13.77 -14.02
C VAL A 279 -26.81 -12.47 -14.09
N ARG A 280 -27.34 -11.48 -14.81
CA ARG A 280 -26.80 -10.11 -14.83
C ARG A 280 -27.10 -9.41 -13.51
N LEU A 281 -26.22 -9.62 -12.54
CA LEU A 281 -26.20 -8.87 -11.28
C LEU A 281 -25.58 -7.49 -11.56
N GLY A 282 -26.24 -6.43 -11.10
CA GLY A 282 -25.69 -5.07 -11.19
C GLY A 282 -24.38 -4.93 -10.41
N ALA A 283 -23.62 -3.86 -10.68
CA ALA A 283 -22.26 -3.64 -10.16
C ALA A 283 -22.14 -3.64 -8.61
N LEU A 284 -23.25 -3.61 -7.88
CA LEU A 284 -23.31 -3.61 -6.41
C LEU A 284 -24.05 -4.84 -5.82
N ALA A 285 -24.43 -5.82 -6.64
CA ALA A 285 -25.16 -7.00 -6.18
C ALA A 285 -24.21 -8.19 -5.94
N ILE A 286 -23.95 -8.50 -4.67
CA ILE A 286 -23.10 -9.62 -4.27
C ILE A 286 -23.98 -10.84 -3.98
N PRO A 287 -23.90 -11.92 -4.78
CA PRO A 287 -24.68 -13.13 -4.53
C PRO A 287 -24.08 -13.91 -3.36
N VAL A 288 -24.67 -13.82 -2.18
CA VAL A 288 -24.23 -14.61 -1.02
C VAL A 288 -24.86 -16.00 -1.08
N GLY A 289 -24.09 -16.99 -1.52
CA GLY A 289 -24.54 -18.39 -1.60
C GLY A 289 -24.07 -19.20 -0.41
N ILE A 290 -24.91 -19.34 0.62
CA ILE A 290 -24.67 -20.26 1.75
C ILE A 290 -24.99 -21.68 1.29
N PHE A 291 -23.98 -22.56 1.31
CA PHE A 291 -24.03 -24.02 1.16
C PHE A 291 -25.32 -24.63 0.57
N ARG A 292 -25.40 -24.76 -0.76
CA ARG A 292 -26.25 -25.81 -1.35
C ARG A 292 -25.39 -27.06 -1.56
N ARG A 293 -25.47 -27.98 -0.60
CA ARG A 293 -25.06 -29.38 -0.80
C ARG A 293 -25.93 -29.92 -1.93
N ARG A 294 -25.38 -30.06 -3.12
CA ARG A 294 -26.08 -30.73 -4.23
C ARG A 294 -26.06 -32.22 -3.88
N ASN A 295 -27.06 -32.69 -3.15
CA ASN A 295 -27.37 -34.10 -3.14
C ASN A 295 -27.78 -34.42 -4.57
N ILE A 296 -26.94 -35.19 -5.27
CA ILE A 296 -27.31 -35.83 -6.52
C ILE A 296 -28.39 -36.84 -6.13
N SER A 297 -29.66 -36.45 -6.32
CA SER A 297 -30.77 -37.39 -6.24
C SER A 297 -30.79 -38.17 -7.55
N GLU A 298 -30.39 -39.43 -7.48
CA GLU A 298 -30.66 -40.43 -8.49
C GLU A 298 -32.18 -40.56 -8.71
N MET A 299 -32.62 -40.28 -9.94
CA MET A 299 -33.84 -40.72 -10.64
C MET A 299 -34.01 -39.71 -11.79
N THR A 300 -33.88 -40.04 -13.07
CA THR A 300 -34.46 -41.20 -13.77
C THR A 300 -33.66 -41.43 -15.07
N ARG A 301 -33.32 -42.71 -15.33
CA ARG A 301 -33.11 -43.38 -16.64
C ARG A 301 -34.10 -42.83 -17.70
N GLU A 302 -33.88 -42.72 -19.01
CA GLU A 302 -33.01 -43.21 -20.10
C GLU A 302 -33.29 -42.19 -21.25
N ALA A 303 -32.46 -41.89 -22.26
CA ALA A 303 -31.85 -42.79 -23.23
C ALA A 303 -30.84 -42.05 -24.13
N SER A 304 -29.89 -42.85 -24.64
CA SER A 304 -29.22 -42.76 -25.96
C SER A 304 -27.91 -41.94 -26.17
N ALA A 305 -26.88 -42.75 -26.46
CA ALA A 305 -25.68 -42.60 -27.30
C ALA A 305 -24.41 -41.84 -26.80
N PRO A 306 -23.20 -42.43 -26.99
CA PRO A 306 -21.95 -41.94 -26.43
C PRO A 306 -21.27 -40.94 -27.39
N ILE A 307 -20.87 -39.78 -26.88
CA ILE A 307 -19.94 -38.88 -27.58
C ILE A 307 -18.61 -38.92 -26.84
N ILE A 308 -17.62 -39.45 -27.57
CA ILE A 308 -16.22 -39.56 -27.22
C ILE A 308 -15.62 -38.16 -27.03
N GLY A 309 -14.85 -37.97 -25.94
CA GLY A 309 -13.72 -37.04 -25.94
C GLY A 309 -13.97 -35.60 -25.49
N ALA A 310 -14.59 -35.38 -24.33
CA ALA A 310 -14.34 -34.17 -23.55
C ALA A 310 -14.02 -34.61 -22.14
N GLN A 311 -12.77 -34.41 -21.72
CA GLN A 311 -12.36 -34.64 -20.34
C GLN A 311 -13.29 -33.85 -19.43
N THR A 312 -14.15 -34.56 -18.72
CA THR A 312 -14.87 -34.08 -17.56
C THR A 312 -13.80 -33.56 -16.61
N SER A 313 -13.50 -32.25 -16.66
CA SER A 313 -12.80 -31.61 -15.55
C SER A 313 -13.80 -31.63 -14.40
N GLU A 314 -13.74 -32.71 -13.62
CA GLU A 314 -14.44 -32.80 -12.35
C GLU A 314 -14.19 -31.50 -11.58
N ASN A 315 -15.23 -31.05 -10.88
CA ASN A 315 -15.23 -29.84 -10.06
C ASN A 315 -14.23 -30.01 -8.91
N VAL A 316 -12.92 -29.95 -9.18
CA VAL A 316 -11.90 -30.07 -8.15
C VAL A 316 -11.76 -28.69 -7.51
N PRO A 317 -12.23 -28.52 -6.26
CA PRO A 317 -12.06 -27.25 -5.57
C PRO A 317 -10.57 -26.97 -5.42
N THR A 318 -10.13 -25.81 -5.90
CA THR A 318 -8.74 -25.38 -5.81
C THR A 318 -8.56 -24.65 -4.48
N GLY A 319 -7.51 -24.97 -3.73
CA GLY A 319 -7.23 -24.27 -2.46
C GLY A 319 -5.76 -24.33 -2.10
N SER A 320 -5.33 -23.40 -1.27
CA SER A 320 -3.99 -23.37 -0.71
C SER A 320 -4.01 -23.02 0.77
N ILE A 321 -2.98 -23.49 1.48
CA ILE A 321 -2.74 -23.21 2.88
C ILE A 321 -1.33 -22.65 2.96
N ALA A 322 -1.14 -21.55 3.68
CA ALA A 322 0.18 -21.03 3.98
C ALA A 322 0.39 -20.79 5.46
N LEU A 323 1.65 -20.85 5.85
CA LEU A 323 2.13 -20.47 7.16
C LEU A 323 3.15 -19.35 6.98
N MET A 324 3.06 -18.33 7.82
CA MET A 324 3.90 -17.15 7.77
C MET A 324 4.37 -16.79 9.18
N LEU A 325 5.67 -16.57 9.34
CA LEU A 325 6.31 -16.14 10.57
C LEU A 325 6.96 -14.79 10.31
N GLU A 326 6.65 -13.80 11.14
CA GLU A 326 7.28 -12.49 11.12
C GLU A 326 7.84 -12.19 12.50
N SER A 327 9.07 -11.72 12.58
CA SER A 327 9.71 -11.28 13.81
C SER A 327 10.44 -9.97 13.60
N GLU A 328 10.07 -8.96 14.38
CA GLU A 328 10.84 -7.74 14.56
C GLU A 328 11.91 -8.03 15.62
N LEU A 329 13.19 -7.91 15.27
CA LEU A 329 14.29 -8.12 16.21
C LEU A 329 14.65 -6.83 16.93
N ASP A 330 14.63 -5.73 16.19
CA ASP A 330 14.91 -4.37 16.65
C ASP A 330 14.00 -3.39 15.90
N GLU A 331 14.13 -2.07 16.14
CA GLU A 331 13.31 -1.03 15.51
C GLU A 331 13.38 -1.07 13.97
N SER A 332 14.53 -1.41 13.39
CA SER A 332 14.76 -1.42 11.94
C SER A 332 14.90 -2.83 11.35
N THR A 333 15.28 -3.84 12.15
CA THR A 333 15.56 -5.20 11.69
C THR A 333 14.34 -6.11 11.76
N ARG A 334 13.98 -6.69 10.62
CA ARG A 334 12.84 -7.62 10.45
C ARG A 334 13.30 -8.90 9.81
N ILE A 335 12.83 -10.02 10.35
CA ILE A 335 12.97 -11.35 9.77
C ILE A 335 11.58 -11.89 9.50
N GLY A 336 11.37 -12.40 8.30
CA GLY A 336 10.11 -12.98 7.88
C GLY A 336 10.35 -14.25 7.09
N GLY A 337 9.40 -15.17 7.15
CA GLY A 337 9.41 -16.34 6.30
C GLY A 337 7.99 -16.86 6.10
N TRP A 338 7.73 -17.42 4.93
CA TRP A 338 6.46 -18.05 4.65
C TRP A 338 6.65 -19.29 3.78
N PHE A 339 5.69 -20.19 3.85
CA PHE A 339 5.55 -21.28 2.91
C PHE A 339 4.08 -21.51 2.57
N GLU A 340 3.80 -21.82 1.32
CA GLU A 340 2.47 -22.07 0.77
C GLU A 340 2.44 -23.45 0.10
N MET A 341 1.42 -24.25 0.43
CA MET A 341 1.16 -25.55 -0.16
C MET A 341 -0.22 -25.58 -0.82
N LYS A 342 -0.27 -26.08 -2.06
CA LYS A 342 -1.54 -26.27 -2.79
C LYS A 342 -2.20 -27.58 -2.39
N ARG A 343 -3.49 -27.54 -2.02
CA ARG A 343 -4.26 -28.69 -1.50
C ARG A 343 -4.41 -29.81 -2.53
N CYS A 344 -4.49 -29.48 -3.81
CA CYS A 344 -4.68 -30.45 -4.90
C CYS A 344 -3.37 -31.10 -5.37
N ASN A 345 -2.20 -30.59 -4.94
CA ASN A 345 -0.93 -31.17 -5.29
C ASN A 345 0.11 -30.92 -4.18
N PRO A 346 0.27 -31.84 -3.22
CA PRO A 346 1.21 -31.66 -2.10
C PRO A 346 2.68 -31.60 -2.55
N ARG A 347 2.97 -31.91 -3.82
CA ARG A 347 4.31 -31.77 -4.40
C ARG A 347 4.61 -30.33 -4.88
N HIS A 348 3.67 -29.40 -4.74
CA HIS A 348 3.85 -27.98 -5.08
C HIS A 348 3.95 -27.16 -3.80
N LEU A 349 5.18 -26.86 -3.41
CA LEU A 349 5.51 -26.05 -2.24
C LEU A 349 6.24 -24.80 -2.70
N GLN A 350 5.73 -23.63 -2.32
CA GLN A 350 6.43 -22.36 -2.47
C GLN A 350 6.87 -21.87 -1.11
N TRP A 351 8.01 -21.22 -1.05
CA TRP A 351 8.52 -20.66 0.19
C TRP A 351 9.36 -19.42 -0.08
N ALA A 352 9.45 -18.56 0.92
CA ALA A 352 10.46 -17.51 0.94
C ALA A 352 10.85 -17.16 2.38
N VAL A 353 12.07 -16.68 2.53
CA VAL A 353 12.63 -16.14 3.77
C VAL A 353 13.26 -14.80 3.43
N SER A 354 13.00 -13.79 4.26
CA SER A 354 13.53 -12.45 4.09
C SER A 354 14.09 -11.93 5.41
N ILE A 355 15.24 -11.29 5.35
CA ILE A 355 15.82 -10.49 6.41
C ILE A 355 16.08 -9.10 5.85
N ALA A 356 15.64 -8.07 6.56
CA ALA A 356 15.86 -6.69 6.15
C ALA A 356 16.12 -5.82 7.37
N ASP A 357 16.99 -4.85 7.19
CA ASP A 357 17.29 -3.81 8.15
C ASP A 357 17.13 -2.47 7.42
N THR A 358 15.97 -1.84 7.60
CA THR A 358 15.60 -0.63 6.84
C THR A 358 15.22 0.49 7.80
N PRO A 359 16.20 1.22 8.36
CA PRO A 359 15.93 2.41 9.15
C PRO A 359 15.25 3.50 8.30
N ASP A 360 14.43 4.35 8.94
CA ASP A 360 13.61 5.35 8.23
C ASP A 360 14.47 6.47 7.63
N ASP A 361 15.47 6.96 8.37
CA ASP A 361 16.27 8.14 7.99
C ASP A 361 17.70 7.80 7.51
N GLU A 362 18.04 6.51 7.39
CA GLU A 362 19.39 6.05 7.07
C GLU A 362 19.43 5.01 5.92
N PHE A 363 20.62 4.52 5.64
CA PHE A 363 20.88 3.43 4.72
C PHE A 363 20.33 2.11 5.26
N GLY A 364 19.54 1.42 4.44
CA GLY A 364 19.05 0.09 4.75
C GLY A 364 19.54 -0.97 3.76
N TRP A 365 19.38 -2.23 4.14
CA TRP A 365 19.69 -3.38 3.30
C TRP A 365 18.65 -4.48 3.52
N GLY A 366 18.59 -5.42 2.59
CA GLY A 366 17.82 -6.64 2.79
C GLY A 366 18.23 -7.76 1.86
N LEU A 367 17.99 -8.98 2.33
CA LEU A 367 18.24 -10.23 1.66
C LEU A 367 16.96 -11.06 1.69
N SER A 368 16.58 -11.61 0.55
CA SER A 368 15.48 -12.57 0.45
C SER A 368 15.87 -13.76 -0.40
N LEU A 369 15.38 -14.92 0.03
CA LEU A 369 15.59 -16.22 -0.56
C LEU A 369 14.21 -16.81 -0.82
N GLY A 370 13.96 -17.31 -2.02
CA GLY A 370 12.68 -17.90 -2.37
C GLY A 370 12.83 -19.09 -3.29
N GLY A 371 11.83 -19.95 -3.31
CA GLY A 371 11.84 -21.10 -4.20
C GLY A 371 10.47 -21.73 -4.42
N LEU A 372 10.41 -22.51 -5.49
CA LEU A 372 9.31 -23.42 -5.80
C LEU A 372 9.87 -24.83 -5.93
N ILE A 373 9.28 -25.76 -5.19
CA ILE A 373 9.55 -27.18 -5.31
C ILE A 373 8.36 -27.80 -6.01
N GLN A 374 8.60 -28.44 -7.16
CA GLN A 374 7.59 -29.13 -7.95
C GLN A 374 8.10 -30.53 -8.36
N GLY A 375 7.67 -31.57 -7.64
CA GLY A 375 7.98 -32.96 -7.98
C GLY A 375 9.23 -33.57 -7.30
N PRO A 376 9.69 -34.75 -7.75
CA PRO A 376 10.70 -35.57 -7.05
C PRO A 376 12.16 -35.17 -7.30
N LYS A 377 12.44 -34.32 -8.30
CA LYS A 377 13.79 -33.77 -8.51
C LYS A 377 13.90 -32.41 -7.81
N SER A 378 15.06 -32.18 -7.22
CA SER A 378 15.37 -31.07 -6.32
C SER A 378 15.34 -29.71 -7.04
N TRP A 379 14.53 -28.78 -6.51
CA TRP A 379 14.59 -27.32 -6.71
C TRP A 379 14.33 -26.85 -8.15
N ASP A 380 13.06 -26.83 -8.55
CA ASP A 380 12.65 -26.37 -9.88
C ASP A 380 12.87 -24.87 -10.08
N HIS A 381 12.67 -24.07 -9.02
CA HIS A 381 12.95 -22.64 -9.03
C HIS A 381 13.58 -22.20 -7.71
N PHE A 382 14.64 -21.41 -7.80
CA PHE A 382 15.32 -20.78 -6.68
C PHE A 382 15.70 -19.35 -7.05
N GLN A 383 15.52 -18.44 -6.10
CA GLN A 383 15.81 -17.04 -6.28
C GLN A 383 16.49 -16.47 -5.04
N VAL A 384 17.55 -15.69 -5.27
CA VAL A 384 18.20 -14.86 -4.27
C VAL A 384 18.07 -13.41 -4.68
N GLU A 385 17.63 -12.56 -3.78
CA GLU A 385 17.48 -11.13 -4.00
C GLU A 385 18.17 -10.40 -2.85
N THR A 386 19.09 -9.49 -3.19
CA THR A 386 19.71 -8.57 -2.24
C THR A 386 19.48 -7.15 -2.70
N PHE A 387 19.20 -6.25 -1.77
CA PHE A 387 18.95 -4.85 -2.09
C PHE A 387 19.59 -3.92 -1.06
N LEU A 388 19.88 -2.71 -1.52
CA LEU A 388 20.20 -1.58 -0.68
C LEU A 388 19.04 -0.59 -0.76
N ASN A 389 18.76 0.13 0.32
CA ASN A 389 17.67 1.11 0.38
C ASN A 389 18.22 2.46 0.83
N PHE A 390 18.16 3.44 -0.05
CA PHE A 390 18.57 4.82 0.20
C PHE A 390 17.31 5.68 0.35
N ASN A 391 17.00 6.09 1.58
CA ASN A 391 15.91 7.03 1.83
C ASN A 391 16.44 8.46 1.75
N PHE A 392 15.82 9.30 0.93
CA PHE A 392 16.11 10.73 0.82
C PHE A 392 14.94 11.51 1.44
N GLY A 393 14.94 11.55 2.77
CA GLY A 393 13.81 12.03 3.56
C GLY A 393 12.59 11.12 3.44
N LYS A 394 11.42 11.64 3.80
CA LYS A 394 10.18 10.84 3.92
C LYS A 394 9.47 10.55 2.60
N ARG A 395 9.84 11.26 1.52
CA ARG A 395 9.08 11.31 0.26
C ARG A 395 9.73 10.57 -0.89
N PHE A 396 11.03 10.28 -0.82
CA PHE A 396 11.76 9.64 -1.90
C PHE A 396 12.66 8.53 -1.36
N SER A 397 12.62 7.37 -2.00
CA SER A 397 13.57 6.29 -1.75
C SER A 397 14.06 5.67 -3.05
N LEU A 398 15.35 5.36 -3.10
CA LEU A 398 15.99 4.65 -4.21
C LEU A 398 16.51 3.30 -3.70
N GLN A 399 16.18 2.22 -4.40
CA GLN A 399 16.50 0.86 -4.00
C GLN A 399 17.15 0.09 -5.17
N PRO A 400 18.48 0.12 -5.30
CA PRO A 400 19.19 -0.78 -6.20
C PRO A 400 19.22 -2.20 -5.63
N ALA A 401 19.08 -3.18 -6.50
CA ALA A 401 19.03 -4.59 -6.12
C ALA A 401 19.73 -5.48 -7.14
N LEU A 402 20.28 -6.58 -6.64
CA LEU A 402 20.84 -7.66 -7.42
C LEU A 402 20.00 -8.90 -7.17
N ILE A 403 19.54 -9.53 -8.24
CA ILE A 403 18.76 -10.75 -8.19
C ILE A 403 19.49 -11.83 -8.97
N TYR A 404 19.53 -13.03 -8.42
CA TYR A 404 20.00 -14.22 -9.11
C TYR A 404 18.86 -15.23 -9.14
N VAL A 405 18.48 -15.63 -10.35
CA VAL A 405 17.38 -16.57 -10.59
C VAL A 405 17.95 -17.86 -11.16
N MET A 406 17.53 -18.99 -10.59
CA MET A 406 17.72 -20.32 -11.15
C MET A 406 16.33 -20.94 -11.39
N ASP A 407 15.99 -21.22 -12.63
CA ASP A 407 14.74 -21.88 -13.02
C ASP A 407 15.08 -23.08 -13.94
N GLY A 408 15.14 -24.28 -13.34
CA GLY A 408 15.62 -25.49 -13.99
C GLY A 408 17.05 -25.33 -14.53
N SER A 409 17.20 -25.41 -15.86
CA SER A 409 18.48 -25.22 -16.54
C SER A 409 18.82 -23.75 -16.82
N THR A 410 17.86 -22.85 -16.67
CA THR A 410 18.05 -21.42 -16.95
C THR A 410 18.53 -20.71 -15.70
N GLN A 411 19.61 -19.94 -15.83
CA GLN A 411 20.16 -19.15 -14.74
C GLN A 411 20.51 -17.79 -15.29
N PHE A 412 20.11 -16.74 -14.58
CA PHE A 412 20.45 -15.38 -14.99
C PHE A 412 20.57 -14.46 -13.79
N PRO A 413 21.63 -13.64 -13.72
CA PRO A 413 21.64 -12.49 -12.85
C PRO A 413 20.82 -11.35 -13.45
N SER A 414 20.25 -10.53 -12.59
CA SER A 414 19.53 -9.31 -12.93
C SER A 414 19.92 -8.17 -11.99
N LEU A 415 20.14 -7.00 -12.57
CA LEU A 415 20.23 -5.76 -11.81
C LEU A 415 18.89 -5.03 -11.89
N MET A 416 18.34 -4.69 -10.73
CA MET A 416 17.09 -3.97 -10.63
C MET A 416 17.32 -2.62 -9.95
N LEU A 417 16.61 -1.60 -10.43
CA LEU A 417 16.62 -0.29 -9.80
C LEU A 417 15.19 0.14 -9.59
N ARG A 418 14.89 0.48 -8.34
CA ARG A 418 13.57 0.93 -7.95
C ARG A 418 13.59 2.32 -7.35
N SER A 419 12.66 3.14 -7.78
CA SER A 419 12.43 4.49 -7.25
C SER A 419 11.00 4.59 -6.75
N ASN A 420 10.81 5.05 -5.51
CA ASN A 420 9.50 5.29 -4.93
C ASN A 420 9.39 6.76 -4.51
N TRP A 421 8.35 7.43 -5.00
CA TRP A 421 7.98 8.80 -4.66
C TRP A 421 6.63 8.81 -3.95
N SER A 422 6.53 9.51 -2.82
CA SER A 422 5.27 9.74 -2.11
C SER A 422 5.02 11.23 -1.90
N LEU A 423 3.75 11.64 -2.01
CA LEU A 423 3.29 13.02 -1.83
C LEU A 423 2.45 13.17 -0.56
#